data_AF-A0A3M0ILE2-F1
#
_entry.id   AF-A0A3M0ILE2-F1
#
_cell.length_a   1.000
_cell.length_b   1.000
_cell.length_c   1.000
_cell.angle_alpha   90.00
_cell.angle_beta   90.00
_cell.angle_gamma   90.00
#
_symmetry.space_group_name_H-M   'P 1'
#
loop_
_entity.id
_entity.type
_entity.pdbx_description
1 polymer ?
#
loop_
_entity_poly.entity_id
_entity_poly.type
_entity_poly.pdbx_seq_one_letter_code
_entity_poly.pdbx_strand_id
1 'polypeptide(L)'
;MPTAPPEWGQNNEEGRKHMNEYRNLIIKGIKEAAPRGQNAKKAFEAQQEKEESPAEWIQIIQYVDDLLLSGEDEVEVREATIKHLNFFGEKGLRVSKEKMQFVEPEVKYLGHLISKGSRRLSPERIAGILSLPPPSSKREIRKLLGLLGYCRLWIEGYTQAVKFLYEKLTEGDNKKWTKEDDDKLEKLKLKLASIPALSLPSPEKLFHLYVNVEKGVAHGVLVQEWEGVKRPVAYLSKMLDPVSHGWPVCVQAIAATASLVEESRKLTFGGKLIVCTPLAVRNVLNQKAEKWLTDSRMLKYEAILIDSDDLTLEVLLTTEAVIRTKERGWIHASRIKGPVDEPKEWTITSEPGDTKLTLKRGLGGNELGRHKWSKKLTKDHT
;
A
#
# COMPACT_ATOMS: atom_id res chain seq x y z
N MET A 1 -30.75 -20.11 -34.40
CA MET A 1 -29.45 -19.41 -34.29
C MET A 1 -29.61 -18.04 -34.91
N PRO A 2 -29.34 -16.92 -34.22
CA PRO A 2 -29.02 -15.67 -34.88
C PRO A 2 -27.58 -15.79 -35.43
N THR A 3 -27.39 -15.40 -36.68
CA THR A 3 -26.13 -15.51 -37.44
C THR A 3 -25.11 -14.40 -37.14
N ALA A 4 -25.44 -13.47 -36.24
CA ALA A 4 -24.54 -12.42 -35.78
C ALA A 4 -24.43 -12.46 -34.24
N PRO A 5 -23.22 -12.27 -33.67
CA PRO A 5 -23.09 -11.98 -32.24
C PRO A 5 -23.94 -10.73 -31.93
N PRO A 6 -24.75 -10.71 -30.86
CA PRO A 6 -25.58 -9.54 -30.57
C PRO A 6 -24.67 -8.33 -30.29
N GLU A 7 -25.09 -7.13 -30.70
CA GLU A 7 -24.30 -5.91 -30.51
C GLU A 7 -24.31 -5.46 -29.04
N TRP A 8 -23.51 -6.11 -28.19
CA TRP A 8 -23.35 -5.81 -26.77
C TRP A 8 -22.37 -4.64 -26.50
N GLY A 9 -22.39 -3.61 -27.35
CA GLY A 9 -21.49 -2.46 -27.21
C GLY A 9 -21.96 -1.47 -26.13
N GLN A 10 -21.07 -1.07 -25.21
CA GLN A 10 -21.34 0.01 -24.24
C GLN A 10 -21.62 1.37 -24.92
N ASN A 11 -21.25 1.51 -26.19
CA ASN A 11 -21.32 2.76 -26.93
C ASN A 11 -22.71 3.04 -27.53
N ASN A 12 -23.58 2.03 -27.66
CA ASN A 12 -24.93 2.18 -28.18
C ASN A 12 -25.98 2.02 -27.08
N GLU A 13 -27.09 2.76 -27.16
CA GLU A 13 -28.12 2.83 -26.11
C GLU A 13 -28.84 1.50 -25.90
N GLU A 14 -29.16 0.79 -27.00
CA GLU A 14 -29.72 -0.57 -26.96
C GLU A 14 -28.74 -1.58 -26.33
N GLY A 15 -27.45 -1.47 -26.64
CA GLY A 15 -26.40 -2.28 -26.01
C GLY A 15 -26.33 -2.07 -24.50
N ARG A 16 -26.43 -0.82 -24.01
CA ARG A 16 -26.50 -0.52 -22.57
C ARG A 16 -27.76 -1.07 -21.92
N LYS A 17 -28.91 -1.00 -22.61
CA LYS A 17 -30.18 -1.52 -22.12
C LYS A 17 -30.11 -3.05 -21.96
N HIS A 18 -29.65 -3.76 -22.98
CA HIS A 18 -29.44 -5.20 -22.89
C HIS A 18 -28.42 -5.58 -21.82
N MET A 19 -27.33 -4.82 -21.66
CA MET A 19 -26.35 -5.03 -20.59
C MET A 19 -26.95 -4.82 -19.19
N ASN A 20 -27.83 -3.82 -19.02
CA ASN A 20 -28.55 -3.59 -17.77
C ASN A 20 -29.57 -4.69 -17.48
N GLU A 21 -30.30 -5.17 -18.49
CA GLU A 21 -31.22 -6.31 -18.37
C GLU A 21 -30.47 -7.60 -18.01
N TYR A 22 -29.36 -7.89 -18.71
CA TYR A 22 -28.48 -9.01 -18.41
C TYR A 22 -27.89 -8.93 -17.00
N ARG A 23 -27.41 -7.74 -16.59
CA ARG A 23 -26.95 -7.48 -15.22
C ARG A 23 -28.07 -7.73 -14.20
N ASN A 24 -29.28 -7.24 -14.46
CA ASN A 24 -30.41 -7.43 -13.56
C ASN A 24 -30.82 -8.91 -13.45
N LEU A 25 -30.75 -9.68 -14.54
CA LEU A 25 -30.98 -11.12 -14.53
C LEU A 25 -29.93 -11.86 -13.70
N ILE A 26 -28.65 -11.51 -13.84
CA ILE A 26 -27.59 -12.09 -13.01
C ILE A 26 -27.79 -11.73 -11.53
N ILE A 27 -28.06 -10.47 -11.21
CA ILE A 27 -28.35 -10.04 -9.83
C ILE A 27 -29.57 -10.78 -9.26
N LYS A 28 -30.60 -11.01 -10.08
CA LYS A 28 -31.77 -11.79 -9.68
C LYS A 28 -31.39 -13.25 -9.43
N GLY A 29 -30.57 -13.85 -10.27
CA GLY A 29 -30.05 -15.20 -10.08
C GLY A 29 -29.24 -15.35 -8.81
N ILE A 30 -28.35 -14.39 -8.56
CA ILE A 30 -27.59 -14.28 -7.31
C ILE A 30 -28.53 -14.24 -6.11
N LYS A 31 -29.59 -13.43 -6.15
CA LYS A 31 -30.57 -13.31 -5.05
C LYS A 31 -31.46 -14.55 -4.86
N GLU A 32 -31.76 -15.29 -5.92
CA GLU A 32 -32.60 -16.49 -5.86
C GLU A 32 -31.79 -17.74 -5.50
N ALA A 33 -30.51 -17.76 -5.89
CA ALA A 33 -29.60 -18.86 -5.64
C ALA A 33 -28.89 -18.74 -4.28
N ALA A 34 -28.48 -17.53 -3.87
CA ALA A 34 -27.92 -17.31 -2.55
C ALA A 34 -29.02 -17.43 -1.47
N PRO A 35 -28.75 -18.07 -0.34
CA PRO A 35 -29.45 -17.75 0.90
C PRO A 35 -29.36 -16.24 1.13
N ARG A 36 -30.35 -15.60 1.76
CA ARG A 36 -30.36 -14.14 1.99
C ARG A 36 -29.22 -13.71 2.93
N GLY A 37 -28.00 -13.67 2.42
CA GLY A 37 -26.80 -13.16 3.07
C GLY A 37 -26.53 -11.74 2.59
N GLN A 38 -26.47 -10.81 3.53
CA GLN A 38 -26.42 -9.38 3.27
C GLN A 38 -25.07 -8.95 2.68
N ASN A 39 -25.10 -8.13 1.63
CA ASN A 39 -23.94 -7.33 1.24
C ASN A 39 -23.44 -6.53 2.46
N ALA A 40 -22.13 -6.54 2.68
CA ALA A 40 -21.39 -5.92 3.80
C ALA A 40 -21.71 -4.45 4.14
N LYS A 41 -22.53 -3.75 3.35
CA LYS A 41 -23.03 -2.40 3.62
C LYS A 41 -24.39 -2.33 4.33
N LYS A 42 -25.20 -3.39 4.33
CA LYS A 42 -26.48 -3.43 5.06
C LYS A 42 -26.36 -3.86 6.52
N ALA A 43 -25.18 -4.33 6.93
CA ALA A 43 -24.91 -4.90 8.25
C ALA A 43 -24.90 -3.89 9.41
N PHE A 44 -24.99 -2.58 9.17
CA PHE A 44 -24.89 -1.58 10.24
C PHE A 44 -26.23 -1.09 10.82
N GLU A 45 -27.40 -1.41 10.23
CA GLU A 45 -28.68 -0.81 10.67
C GLU A 45 -29.89 -1.76 10.72
N ALA A 46 -29.74 -3.08 10.63
CA ALA A 46 -30.89 -3.99 10.71
C ALA A 46 -30.77 -4.95 11.90
N GLN A 47 -31.66 -4.79 12.89
CA GLN A 47 -31.88 -5.80 13.93
C GLN A 47 -32.37 -7.10 13.29
N GLN A 48 -31.72 -8.19 13.70
CA GLN A 48 -31.97 -9.56 13.27
C GLN A 48 -33.32 -10.07 13.86
N GLU A 49 -34.18 -10.68 13.03
CA GLU A 49 -35.37 -11.39 13.52
C GLU A 49 -35.03 -12.85 13.86
N LYS A 50 -35.71 -13.39 14.87
CA LYS A 50 -35.33 -14.56 15.70
C LYS A 50 -35.31 -15.94 15.00
N GLU A 51 -35.59 -16.02 13.69
CA GLU A 51 -35.87 -17.28 13.00
C GLU A 51 -35.01 -17.59 11.75
N GLU A 52 -33.97 -16.81 11.43
CA GLU A 52 -33.11 -17.11 10.26
C GLU A 52 -31.93 -18.05 10.61
N SER A 53 -31.87 -19.21 9.95
CA SER A 53 -30.76 -20.19 10.01
C SER A 53 -29.53 -19.72 9.22
N PRO A 54 -28.29 -19.95 9.70
CA PRO A 54 -27.09 -19.36 9.10
C PRO A 54 -26.68 -20.09 7.83
N ALA A 55 -26.72 -19.40 6.69
CA ALA A 55 -26.19 -19.88 5.42
C ALA A 55 -25.30 -18.76 4.82
N GLU A 56 -24.24 -18.41 5.55
CA GLU A 56 -23.61 -17.08 5.53
C GLU A 56 -22.30 -16.94 4.71
N TRP A 57 -21.78 -17.94 3.99
CA TRP A 57 -20.38 -17.90 3.53
C TRP A 57 -20.09 -17.88 2.02
N ILE A 58 -21.09 -17.77 1.13
CA ILE A 58 -20.83 -17.70 -0.33
C ILE A 58 -20.80 -16.24 -0.82
N GLN A 59 -19.64 -15.82 -1.30
CA GLN A 59 -19.42 -14.52 -1.93
C GLN A 59 -19.50 -14.62 -3.45
N ILE A 60 -20.13 -13.62 -4.07
CA ILE A 60 -20.29 -13.56 -5.53
C ILE A 60 -19.80 -12.20 -6.04
N ILE A 61 -18.87 -12.24 -6.99
CA ILE A 61 -18.27 -11.06 -7.60
C ILE A 61 -18.57 -11.10 -9.10
N GLN A 62 -19.17 -10.03 -9.61
CA GLN A 62 -19.50 -9.87 -11.01
C GLN A 62 -18.77 -8.67 -11.61
N TYR A 63 -18.17 -8.88 -12.78
CA TYR A 63 -17.67 -7.82 -13.63
C TYR A 63 -18.13 -8.07 -15.06
N VAL A 64 -19.13 -7.30 -15.52
CA VAL A 64 -19.73 -7.46 -16.85
C VAL A 64 -20.26 -8.89 -17.03
N ASP A 65 -19.61 -9.71 -17.85
CA ASP A 65 -19.91 -11.11 -18.17
C ASP A 65 -19.09 -12.12 -17.34
N ASP A 66 -18.04 -11.67 -16.65
CA ASP A 66 -17.22 -12.51 -15.79
C ASP A 66 -17.81 -12.61 -14.37
N LEU A 67 -18.09 -13.85 -13.93
CA LEU A 67 -18.63 -14.16 -12.61
C LEU A 67 -17.65 -15.02 -11.81
N LEU A 68 -17.47 -14.69 -10.54
CA LEU A 68 -16.70 -15.47 -9.57
C LEU A 68 -17.59 -15.79 -8.37
N LEU A 69 -17.69 -17.08 -8.03
CA LEU A 69 -18.32 -17.56 -6.80
C LEU A 69 -17.21 -18.14 -5.92
N SER A 70 -17.20 -17.78 -4.64
CA SER A 70 -16.21 -18.25 -3.68
C SER A 70 -16.86 -18.50 -2.32
N GLY A 71 -16.40 -19.51 -1.61
CA GLY A 71 -16.82 -19.83 -0.25
C GLY A 71 -15.75 -20.67 0.45
N GLU A 72 -15.97 -21.00 1.72
CA GLU A 72 -15.00 -21.76 2.52
C GLU A 72 -15.12 -23.27 2.29
N ASP A 73 -16.34 -23.77 2.09
CA ASP A 73 -16.65 -25.18 1.90
C ASP A 73 -16.87 -25.53 0.42
N GLU A 74 -16.20 -26.59 -0.04
CA GLU A 74 -16.27 -27.05 -1.42
C GLU A 74 -17.68 -27.51 -1.83
N VAL A 75 -18.38 -28.21 -0.94
CA VAL A 75 -19.72 -28.76 -1.17
C VAL A 75 -20.71 -27.62 -1.29
N GLU A 76 -20.67 -26.65 -0.37
CA GLU A 76 -21.55 -25.48 -0.43
C GLU A 76 -21.35 -24.66 -1.72
N VAL A 77 -20.09 -24.40 -2.09
CA VAL A 77 -19.76 -23.69 -3.33
C VAL A 77 -20.26 -24.47 -4.55
N ARG A 78 -20.11 -25.80 -4.56
CA ARG A 78 -20.59 -26.67 -5.63
C ARG A 78 -22.11 -26.61 -5.76
N GLU A 79 -22.84 -26.75 -4.68
CA GLU A 79 -24.31 -26.70 -4.66
C GLU A 79 -24.83 -25.34 -5.14
N ALA A 80 -24.26 -24.25 -4.62
CA ALA A 80 -24.60 -22.92 -5.07
C ALA A 80 -24.28 -22.69 -6.55
N THR A 81 -23.15 -23.20 -7.04
CA THR A 81 -22.78 -23.09 -8.46
C THR A 81 -23.80 -23.82 -9.34
N ILE A 82 -24.22 -25.04 -8.98
CA ILE A 82 -25.24 -25.80 -9.72
C ILE A 82 -26.56 -25.03 -9.75
N LYS A 83 -26.98 -24.47 -8.61
CA LYS A 83 -28.20 -23.67 -8.51
C LYS A 83 -28.15 -22.42 -9.41
N HIS A 84 -27.01 -21.73 -9.47
CA HIS A 84 -26.83 -20.59 -10.37
C HIS A 84 -26.85 -20.98 -11.85
N LEU A 85 -26.21 -22.10 -12.23
CA LEU A 85 -26.23 -22.58 -13.61
C LEU A 85 -27.62 -22.96 -14.08
N ASN A 86 -28.41 -23.63 -13.22
CA ASN A 86 -29.80 -23.95 -13.51
C ASN A 86 -30.64 -22.67 -13.70
N PHE A 87 -30.50 -21.70 -12.81
CA PHE A 87 -31.15 -20.39 -12.95
C PHE A 87 -30.77 -19.70 -14.27
N PHE A 88 -29.48 -19.70 -14.65
CA PHE A 88 -29.04 -19.15 -15.93
C PHE A 88 -29.70 -19.84 -17.11
N GLY A 89 -29.78 -21.18 -17.07
CA GLY A 89 -30.51 -21.97 -18.07
C GLY A 89 -31.99 -21.58 -18.18
N GLU A 90 -32.68 -21.44 -17.05
CA GLU A 90 -34.10 -21.03 -17.00
C GLU A 90 -34.34 -19.62 -17.56
N LYS A 91 -33.37 -18.71 -17.42
CA LYS A 91 -33.43 -17.35 -17.98
C LYS A 91 -32.90 -17.25 -19.42
N GLY A 92 -32.54 -18.38 -20.04
CA GLY A 92 -31.99 -18.42 -21.39
C GLY A 92 -30.56 -17.88 -21.51
N LEU A 93 -29.85 -17.70 -20.40
CA LEU A 93 -28.44 -17.33 -20.36
C LEU A 93 -27.57 -18.56 -20.63
N ARG A 94 -26.38 -18.35 -21.20
CA ARG A 94 -25.45 -19.43 -21.56
C ARG A 94 -24.08 -19.18 -20.96
N VAL A 95 -23.45 -20.25 -20.49
CA VAL A 95 -22.09 -20.25 -19.93
C VAL A 95 -21.17 -21.05 -20.86
N SER A 96 -19.95 -20.56 -21.08
CA SER A 96 -18.95 -21.28 -21.90
C SER A 96 -18.36 -22.45 -21.10
N LYS A 97 -18.68 -23.68 -21.51
CA LYS A 97 -18.15 -24.90 -20.87
C LYS A 97 -16.61 -24.96 -20.90
N GLU A 98 -16.00 -24.54 -22.01
CA GLU A 98 -14.54 -24.58 -22.21
C GLU A 98 -13.78 -23.59 -21.31
N LYS A 99 -14.39 -22.45 -20.97
CA LYS A 99 -13.78 -21.42 -20.14
C LYS A 99 -14.14 -21.54 -18.66
N MET A 100 -15.07 -22.43 -18.32
CA MET A 100 -15.57 -22.59 -16.97
C MET A 100 -14.52 -23.27 -16.08
N GLN A 101 -14.25 -22.66 -14.93
CA GLN A 101 -13.40 -23.21 -13.87
C GLN A 101 -14.34 -23.63 -12.74
N PHE A 102 -14.58 -24.93 -12.56
CA PHE A 102 -15.64 -25.43 -11.68
C PHE A 102 -15.06 -25.94 -10.36
N VAL A 103 -15.31 -25.18 -9.28
CA VAL A 103 -14.94 -25.55 -7.90
C VAL A 103 -13.44 -25.88 -7.78
N GLU A 104 -12.60 -24.94 -8.21
CA GLU A 104 -11.14 -25.09 -8.17
C GLU A 104 -10.53 -24.26 -7.03
N PRO A 105 -9.44 -24.75 -6.39
CA PRO A 105 -8.78 -24.03 -5.29
C PRO A 105 -7.99 -22.78 -5.75
N GLU A 106 -7.66 -22.71 -7.03
CA GLU A 106 -7.05 -21.54 -7.67
C GLU A 106 -7.73 -21.28 -9.01
N VAL A 107 -8.17 -20.05 -9.24
CA VAL A 107 -8.91 -19.66 -10.45
C VAL A 107 -8.35 -18.39 -11.07
N LYS A 108 -8.45 -18.29 -12.40
CA LYS A 108 -8.17 -17.07 -13.17
C LYS A 108 -9.41 -16.20 -13.24
N TYR A 109 -9.34 -14.97 -12.74
CA TYR A 109 -10.42 -13.98 -12.78
C TYR A 109 -9.88 -12.58 -13.08
N LEU A 110 -10.40 -11.91 -14.10
CA LEU A 110 -9.99 -10.56 -14.54
C LEU A 110 -8.47 -10.39 -14.72
N GLY A 111 -7.78 -11.43 -15.19
CA GLY A 111 -6.32 -11.42 -15.37
C GLY A 111 -5.51 -11.53 -14.08
N HIS A 112 -6.12 -11.93 -12.97
CA HIS A 112 -5.47 -12.37 -11.75
C HIS A 112 -5.62 -13.87 -11.58
N LEU A 113 -4.65 -14.52 -10.93
CA LEU A 113 -4.80 -15.82 -10.33
C LEU A 113 -5.18 -15.62 -8.86
N ILE A 114 -6.34 -16.13 -8.46
CA ILE A 114 -6.89 -15.99 -7.12
C ILE A 114 -6.89 -17.38 -6.49
N SER A 115 -6.32 -17.49 -5.30
CA SER A 115 -6.30 -18.72 -4.49
C SER A 115 -6.56 -18.38 -3.03
N LYS A 116 -6.60 -19.38 -2.16
CA LYS A 116 -6.92 -19.22 -0.73
C LYS A 116 -6.12 -18.07 -0.08
N GLY A 117 -6.80 -16.96 0.21
CA GLY A 117 -6.23 -15.78 0.86
C GLY A 117 -5.19 -15.00 0.05
N SER A 118 -4.98 -15.31 -1.22
CA SER A 118 -3.91 -14.69 -2.03
C SER A 118 -4.33 -14.38 -3.46
N ARG A 119 -3.66 -13.40 -4.07
CA ARG A 119 -3.81 -13.04 -5.48
C ARG A 119 -2.45 -12.80 -6.14
N ARG A 120 -2.31 -13.29 -7.37
CA ARG A 120 -1.15 -13.09 -8.24
C ARG A 120 -1.60 -12.48 -9.57
N LEU A 121 -0.70 -11.75 -10.22
CA LEU A 121 -0.91 -11.37 -11.61
C LEU A 121 -0.81 -12.61 -12.49
N SER A 122 -1.61 -12.71 -13.55
CA SER A 122 -1.52 -13.86 -14.44
C SER A 122 -0.15 -13.91 -15.14
N PRO A 123 0.49 -15.09 -15.25
CA PRO A 123 1.77 -15.24 -15.93
C PRO A 123 1.73 -14.74 -17.38
N GLU A 124 0.62 -14.94 -18.08
CA GLU A 124 0.39 -14.42 -19.44
C GLU A 124 0.49 -12.89 -19.51
N ARG A 125 -0.05 -12.18 -18.51
CA ARG A 125 0.00 -10.72 -18.45
C ARG A 125 1.42 -10.24 -18.19
N ILE A 126 2.13 -10.91 -17.28
CA ILE A 126 3.54 -10.62 -17.01
C ILE A 126 4.37 -10.86 -18.27
N ALA A 127 4.24 -12.03 -18.89
CA ALA A 127 4.94 -12.39 -20.12
C ALA A 127 4.65 -11.39 -21.26
N GLY A 128 3.41 -10.95 -21.40
CA GLY A 128 3.00 -9.95 -22.39
C GLY A 128 3.62 -8.56 -22.17
N ILE A 129 3.96 -8.19 -20.93
CA ILE A 129 4.69 -6.93 -20.64
C ILE A 129 6.20 -7.13 -20.85
N LEU A 130 6.75 -8.28 -20.47
CA LEU A 130 8.17 -8.59 -20.62
C LEU A 130 8.61 -8.64 -22.09
N SER A 131 7.73 -9.15 -22.97
CA SER A 131 8.00 -9.26 -24.41
C SER A 131 7.90 -7.93 -25.17
N LEU A 132 7.46 -6.84 -24.54
CA LEU A 132 7.36 -5.55 -25.22
C LEU A 132 8.75 -5.00 -25.58
N PRO A 133 8.94 -4.53 -26.83
CA PRO A 133 10.15 -3.83 -27.20
C PRO A 133 10.24 -2.47 -26.48
N PRO A 134 11.44 -1.87 -26.38
CA PRO A 134 11.60 -0.52 -25.87
C PRO A 134 10.71 0.47 -26.64
N PRO A 135 9.98 1.36 -25.95
CA PRO A 135 9.06 2.28 -26.61
C PRO A 135 9.82 3.35 -27.40
N SER A 136 9.45 3.50 -28.67
CA SER A 136 10.04 4.45 -29.61
C SER A 136 9.26 5.78 -29.69
N SER A 137 8.01 5.78 -29.20
CA SER A 137 7.10 6.92 -29.32
C SER A 137 6.41 7.28 -28.00
N LYS A 138 5.99 8.55 -27.85
CA LYS A 138 5.19 9.00 -26.69
C LYS A 138 3.89 8.22 -26.52
N ARG A 139 3.32 7.71 -27.63
CA ARG A 139 2.12 6.84 -27.60
C ARG A 139 2.44 5.48 -26.98
N GLU A 140 3.56 4.87 -27.35
CA GLU A 140 4.03 3.61 -26.77
C GLU A 140 4.40 3.76 -25.30
N ILE A 141 5.03 4.88 -24.91
CA ILE A 141 5.32 5.17 -23.49
C ILE A 141 4.03 5.23 -22.68
N ARG A 142 2.98 5.92 -23.16
CA ARG A 142 1.66 5.95 -22.49
C ARG A 142 1.04 4.56 -22.39
N LYS A 143 1.12 3.75 -23.46
CA LYS A 143 0.63 2.37 -23.46
C LYS A 143 1.36 1.53 -22.40
N LEU A 144 2.69 1.62 -22.36
CA LEU A 144 3.52 0.92 -21.38
C LEU A 144 3.19 1.35 -19.95
N LEU A 145 3.07 2.66 -19.69
CA LEU A 145 2.65 3.18 -18.39
C LEU A 145 1.26 2.69 -17.97
N GLY A 146 0.30 2.60 -18.90
CA GLY A 146 -1.02 2.05 -18.64
C GLY A 146 -0.97 0.58 -18.20
N LEU A 147 -0.17 -0.23 -18.90
CA LEU A 147 0.03 -1.64 -18.55
C LEU A 147 0.72 -1.81 -17.20
N LEU A 148 1.80 -1.04 -16.95
CA LEU A 148 2.53 -1.07 -15.68
C LEU A 148 1.69 -0.51 -14.52
N GLY A 149 0.84 0.48 -14.79
CA GLY A 149 -0.05 1.12 -13.81
C GLY A 149 -1.14 0.19 -13.28
N TYR A 150 -1.50 -0.85 -14.05
CA TYR A 150 -2.32 -1.96 -13.57
C TYR A 150 -1.59 -2.79 -12.50
N CYS A 151 -0.31 -3.07 -12.74
CA CYS A 151 0.55 -3.86 -11.85
C CYS A 151 1.11 -3.05 -10.66
N ARG A 152 0.74 -1.77 -10.51
CA ARG A 152 1.36 -0.84 -9.54
C ARG A 152 1.37 -1.37 -8.09
N LEU A 153 0.31 -2.07 -7.67
CA LEU A 153 0.18 -2.58 -6.30
C LEU A 153 1.15 -3.73 -5.99
N TRP A 154 1.75 -4.34 -7.01
CA TRP A 154 2.73 -5.42 -6.86
C TRP A 154 4.18 -4.93 -6.95
N ILE A 155 4.41 -3.70 -7.41
CA ILE A 155 5.75 -3.18 -7.66
C ILE A 155 6.18 -2.26 -6.51
N GLU A 156 7.14 -2.71 -5.72
CA GLU A 156 7.74 -1.89 -4.67
C GLU A 156 8.42 -0.64 -5.27
N GLY A 157 8.01 0.53 -4.78
CA GLY A 157 8.52 1.81 -5.24
C GLY A 157 8.18 2.11 -6.70
N TYR A 158 7.03 1.63 -7.18
CA TYR A 158 6.53 1.84 -8.54
C TYR A 158 6.79 3.26 -9.07
N THR A 159 6.39 4.29 -8.32
CA THR A 159 6.52 5.70 -8.73
C THR A 159 7.96 6.10 -9.05
N GLN A 160 8.92 5.64 -8.24
CA GLN A 160 10.34 5.91 -8.49
C GLN A 160 10.85 5.10 -9.69
N ALA A 161 10.35 3.88 -9.87
CA ALA A 161 10.75 3.00 -10.94
C ALA A 161 10.26 3.48 -12.33
N VAL A 162 9.06 4.07 -12.41
CA VAL A 162 8.50 4.59 -13.68
C VAL A 162 8.76 6.09 -13.90
N LYS A 163 9.44 6.78 -12.99
CA LYS A 163 9.70 8.23 -13.06
C LYS A 163 10.30 8.65 -14.41
N PHE A 164 11.29 7.90 -14.90
CA PHE A 164 11.95 8.19 -16.18
C PHE A 164 10.97 8.17 -17.37
N LEU A 165 9.95 7.31 -17.35
CA LEU A 165 8.92 7.28 -18.40
C LEU A 165 8.06 8.54 -18.39
N TYR A 166 7.74 9.07 -17.20
CA TYR A 166 7.01 10.34 -17.09
C TYR A 166 7.87 11.52 -17.55
N GLU A 167 9.16 11.54 -17.22
CA GLU A 167 10.09 12.58 -17.69
C GLU A 167 10.11 12.63 -19.23
N LYS A 168 10.18 11.48 -19.90
CA LYS A 168 10.10 11.37 -21.37
C LYS A 168 8.77 11.83 -21.98
N LEU A 169 7.68 11.87 -21.22
CA LEU A 169 6.40 12.42 -21.67
C LEU A 169 6.31 13.94 -21.50
N THR A 170 7.02 14.48 -20.51
CA THR A 170 6.89 15.88 -20.08
C THR A 170 7.90 16.79 -20.79
N GLU A 171 9.08 16.25 -21.10
CA GLU A 171 10.08 16.93 -21.90
C GLU A 171 9.61 16.97 -23.37
N GLY A 172 9.83 18.09 -24.06
CA GLY A 172 9.43 18.28 -25.47
C GLY A 172 10.01 17.21 -26.41
N ASP A 173 9.73 17.28 -27.71
CA ASP A 173 10.14 16.24 -28.69
C ASP A 173 11.65 15.98 -28.81
N ASN A 174 12.49 16.70 -28.06
CA ASN A 174 13.94 16.67 -28.13
C ASN A 174 14.64 15.57 -27.30
N LYS A 175 13.98 14.89 -26.36
CA LYS A 175 14.67 13.86 -25.55
C LYS A 175 14.49 12.46 -26.13
N LYS A 176 15.48 12.03 -26.90
CA LYS A 176 15.56 10.68 -27.47
C LYS A 176 15.68 9.63 -26.36
N TRP A 177 15.18 8.42 -26.64
CA TRP A 177 15.41 7.25 -25.81
C TRP A 177 16.91 6.94 -25.77
N THR A 178 17.45 6.66 -24.58
CA THR A 178 18.89 6.44 -24.36
C THR A 178 19.15 5.05 -23.82
N LYS A 179 20.40 4.60 -23.87
CA LYS A 179 20.81 3.32 -23.27
C LYS A 179 20.54 3.24 -21.76
N GLU A 180 20.59 4.38 -21.06
CA GLU A 180 20.24 4.43 -19.64
C GLU A 180 18.73 4.16 -19.41
N ASP A 181 17.88 4.54 -20.36
CA ASP A 181 16.44 4.25 -20.31
C ASP A 181 16.17 2.75 -20.54
N ASP A 182 16.94 2.09 -21.42
CA ASP A 182 16.92 0.63 -21.59
C ASP A 182 17.30 -0.07 -20.28
N ASP A 183 18.39 0.35 -19.63
CA ASP A 183 18.83 -0.24 -18.36
C ASP A 183 17.76 -0.09 -17.26
N LYS A 184 17.07 1.07 -17.22
CA LYS A 184 15.95 1.31 -16.28
C LYS A 184 14.74 0.45 -16.62
N LEU A 185 14.41 0.29 -17.90
CA LEU A 185 13.31 -0.55 -18.36
C LEU A 185 13.57 -2.02 -18.05
N GLU A 186 14.78 -2.52 -18.30
CA GLU A 186 15.17 -3.89 -17.97
C GLU A 186 15.13 -4.15 -16.46
N LYS A 187 15.61 -3.23 -15.62
CA LYS A 187 15.44 -3.32 -14.16
C LYS A 187 13.97 -3.40 -13.75
N LEU A 188 13.08 -2.66 -14.41
CA LEU A 188 11.65 -2.70 -14.13
C LEU A 188 11.03 -4.03 -14.59
N LYS A 189 11.43 -4.57 -15.74
CA LYS A 189 11.02 -5.89 -16.22
C LYS A 189 11.46 -7.00 -15.27
N LEU A 190 12.71 -6.96 -14.79
CA LEU A 190 13.21 -7.91 -13.79
C LEU A 190 12.38 -7.86 -12.49
N LYS A 191 12.06 -6.65 -12.00
CA LYS A 191 11.15 -6.49 -10.85
C LYS A 191 9.77 -7.08 -11.12
N LEU A 192 9.23 -6.90 -12.32
CA LEU A 192 7.92 -7.45 -12.70
C LEU A 192 7.94 -8.99 -12.71
N ALA A 193 9.05 -9.58 -13.15
CA ALA A 193 9.25 -11.03 -13.18
C ALA A 193 9.35 -11.64 -11.77
N SER A 194 9.87 -10.89 -10.80
CA SER A 194 10.03 -11.33 -9.40
C SER A 194 8.90 -10.86 -8.46
N ILE A 195 7.76 -10.45 -9.01
CA ILE A 195 6.63 -9.97 -8.21
C ILE A 195 6.12 -11.07 -7.25
N PRO A 196 5.91 -10.74 -5.96
CA PRO A 196 5.36 -11.69 -5.00
C PRO A 196 3.84 -11.86 -5.16
N ALA A 197 3.31 -12.94 -4.57
CA ALA A 197 1.88 -13.02 -4.30
C ALA A 197 1.48 -11.97 -3.25
N LEU A 198 0.33 -11.31 -3.48
CA LEU A 198 -0.25 -10.41 -2.49
C LEU A 198 -1.37 -11.11 -1.74
N SER A 199 -1.56 -10.80 -0.46
CA SER A 199 -2.70 -11.28 0.30
C SER A 199 -3.98 -10.55 -0.10
N LEU A 200 -5.11 -11.25 -0.03
CA LEU A 200 -6.43 -10.61 -0.14
C LEU A 200 -6.70 -9.79 1.14
N PRO A 201 -7.15 -8.52 1.01
CA PRO A 201 -7.45 -7.70 2.18
C PRO A 201 -8.66 -8.25 2.93
N SER A 202 -8.55 -8.35 4.26
CA SER A 202 -9.67 -8.67 5.16
C SER A 202 -9.92 -7.47 6.08
N PRO A 203 -11.06 -6.77 5.99
CA PRO A 203 -11.38 -5.62 6.85
C PRO A 203 -11.42 -5.95 8.35
N GLU A 204 -11.68 -7.21 8.70
CA GLU A 204 -11.78 -7.71 10.07
C GLU A 204 -10.41 -7.83 10.75
N LYS A 205 -9.35 -7.99 9.97
CA LYS A 205 -7.99 -8.15 10.47
C LYS A 205 -7.26 -6.81 10.52
N LEU A 206 -6.37 -6.68 11.49
CA LEU A 206 -5.53 -5.51 11.66
C LEU A 206 -4.57 -5.35 10.47
N PHE A 207 -4.53 -4.14 9.91
CA PHE A 207 -3.57 -3.76 8.88
C PHE A 207 -2.34 -3.10 9.49
N HIS A 208 -1.17 -3.34 8.90
CA HIS A 208 0.05 -2.61 9.16
C HIS A 208 0.50 -1.89 7.89
N LEU A 209 0.67 -0.57 7.95
CA LEU A 209 1.22 0.23 6.87
C LEU A 209 2.59 0.75 7.26
N TYR A 210 3.63 0.23 6.59
CA TYR A 210 5.00 0.70 6.75
C TYR A 210 5.26 1.85 5.78
N VAL A 211 5.58 3.03 6.28
CA VAL A 211 5.81 4.23 5.46
C VAL A 211 7.26 4.69 5.55
N ASN A 212 7.85 5.00 4.41
CA ASN A 212 9.14 5.68 4.31
C ASN A 212 9.10 6.79 3.25
N VAL A 213 10.01 7.76 3.37
CA VAL A 213 10.20 8.81 2.36
C VAL A 213 11.62 8.78 1.87
N GLU A 214 11.80 8.74 0.55
CA GLU A 214 13.10 8.85 -0.08
C GLU A 214 13.01 9.70 -1.34
N LYS A 215 13.92 10.67 -1.48
CA LYS A 215 14.01 11.56 -2.67
C LYS A 215 12.65 12.20 -3.05
N GLY A 216 11.86 12.56 -2.03
CA GLY A 216 10.53 13.15 -2.17
C GLY A 216 9.47 12.24 -2.79
N VAL A 217 9.66 10.92 -2.70
CA VAL A 217 8.67 9.89 -3.00
C VAL A 217 8.27 9.22 -1.69
N ALA A 218 6.97 9.10 -1.47
CA ALA A 218 6.39 8.32 -0.40
C ALA A 218 6.36 6.84 -0.83
N HIS A 219 6.88 5.96 0.02
CA HIS A 219 6.88 4.52 -0.15
C HIS A 219 6.09 3.88 0.98
N GLY A 220 5.18 2.97 0.63
CA GLY A 220 4.28 2.30 1.54
C GLY A 220 4.23 0.81 1.27
N VAL A 221 4.24 -0.02 2.31
CA VAL A 221 3.88 -1.43 2.21
C VAL A 221 2.72 -1.69 3.16
N LEU A 222 1.55 -1.99 2.61
CA LEU A 222 0.39 -2.41 3.37
C LEU A 222 0.46 -3.92 3.56
N VAL A 223 0.37 -4.37 4.80
CA VAL A 223 0.62 -5.74 5.23
C VAL A 223 -0.52 -6.19 6.15
N GLN A 224 -0.86 -7.47 6.07
CA GLN A 224 -1.72 -8.13 7.03
C GLN A 224 -1.11 -9.44 7.51
N GLU A 225 -1.42 -9.80 8.74
CA GLU A 225 -1.02 -11.09 9.30
C GLU A 225 -1.96 -12.19 8.84
N TRP A 226 -1.37 -13.24 8.27
CA TRP A 226 -2.05 -14.44 7.82
C TRP A 226 -1.29 -15.64 8.34
N GLU A 227 -1.94 -16.43 9.22
CA GLU A 227 -1.36 -17.62 9.85
C GLU A 227 -0.02 -17.34 10.57
N GLY A 228 0.05 -16.23 11.31
CA GLY A 228 1.28 -15.82 12.02
C GLY A 228 2.34 -15.13 11.14
N VAL A 229 2.12 -15.04 9.83
CA VAL A 229 3.07 -14.44 8.88
C VAL A 229 2.52 -13.15 8.31
N LYS A 230 3.32 -12.08 8.38
CA LYS A 230 3.04 -10.80 7.75
C LYS A 230 3.19 -10.92 6.23
N ARG A 231 2.07 -10.80 5.50
CA ARG A 231 2.02 -10.87 4.03
C ARG A 231 1.63 -9.51 3.44
N PRO A 232 2.26 -9.08 2.34
CA PRO A 232 1.93 -7.81 1.70
C PRO A 232 0.55 -7.88 1.02
N VAL A 233 -0.33 -6.94 1.33
CA VAL A 233 -1.62 -6.71 0.65
C VAL A 233 -1.41 -5.84 -0.59
N ALA A 234 -0.55 -4.82 -0.47
CA ALA A 234 -0.22 -3.90 -1.54
C ALA A 234 1.07 -3.12 -1.27
N TYR A 235 1.82 -2.87 -2.34
CA TYR A 235 2.86 -1.86 -2.39
C TYR A 235 2.27 -0.54 -2.88
N LEU A 236 2.46 0.52 -2.10
CA LEU A 236 1.96 1.84 -2.37
C LEU A 236 3.16 2.77 -2.62
N SER A 237 3.05 3.65 -3.60
CA SER A 237 4.04 4.71 -3.78
C SER A 237 3.41 5.93 -4.40
N LYS A 238 3.85 7.12 -3.99
CA LYS A 238 3.31 8.38 -4.47
C LYS A 238 4.35 9.47 -4.45
N MET A 239 4.43 10.26 -5.51
CA MET A 239 5.31 11.43 -5.54
C MET A 239 4.69 12.50 -4.65
N LEU A 240 5.52 13.15 -3.83
CA LEU A 240 5.07 14.32 -3.07
C LEU A 240 4.83 15.49 -4.02
N ASP A 241 3.85 16.34 -3.70
CA ASP A 241 3.62 17.56 -4.46
C ASP A 241 4.85 18.49 -4.39
N PRO A 242 5.06 19.39 -5.37
CA PRO A 242 6.25 20.23 -5.44
C PRO A 242 6.54 21.03 -4.16
N VAL A 243 5.50 21.47 -3.44
CA VAL A 243 5.66 22.19 -2.17
C VAL A 243 6.18 21.24 -1.10
N SER A 244 5.52 20.08 -0.93
CA SER A 244 5.94 19.09 0.06
C SER A 244 7.33 18.52 -0.24
N HIS A 245 7.69 18.38 -1.52
CA HIS A 245 9.02 17.95 -1.95
C HIS A 245 10.13 18.91 -1.50
N GLY A 246 9.84 20.20 -1.36
CA GLY A 246 10.80 21.21 -0.90
C GLY A 246 11.03 21.23 0.61
N TRP A 247 10.21 20.53 1.40
CA TRP A 247 10.31 20.54 2.85
C TRP A 247 11.43 19.65 3.41
N PRO A 248 11.84 19.86 4.67
CA PRO A 248 12.72 18.93 5.36
C PRO A 248 12.10 17.53 5.46
N VAL A 249 12.94 16.48 5.46
CA VAL A 249 12.50 15.07 5.47
C VAL A 249 11.51 14.75 6.58
N CYS A 250 11.66 15.37 7.76
CA CYS A 250 10.72 15.17 8.88
C CYS A 250 9.30 15.68 8.58
N VAL A 251 9.16 16.78 7.84
CA VAL A 251 7.86 17.32 7.42
C VAL A 251 7.35 16.57 6.18
N GLN A 252 8.24 16.16 5.27
CA GLN A 252 7.88 15.27 4.17
C GLN A 252 7.27 13.96 4.66
N ALA A 253 7.77 13.41 5.78
CA ALA A 253 7.22 12.22 6.39
C ALA A 253 5.74 12.38 6.76
N ILE A 254 5.32 13.55 7.26
CA ILE A 254 3.90 13.82 7.55
C ILE A 254 3.06 13.72 6.27
N ALA A 255 3.47 14.45 5.22
CA ALA A 255 2.75 14.47 3.95
C ALA A 255 2.70 13.09 3.28
N ALA A 256 3.81 12.36 3.32
CA ALA A 256 3.90 11.01 2.80
C ALA A 256 2.99 10.04 3.56
N THR A 257 3.02 10.08 4.89
CA THR A 257 2.17 9.22 5.73
C THR A 257 0.70 9.52 5.49
N ALA A 258 0.28 10.79 5.51
CA ALA A 258 -1.11 11.15 5.22
C ALA A 258 -1.55 10.68 3.82
N SER A 259 -0.71 10.90 2.80
CA SER A 259 -0.99 10.51 1.43
C SER A 259 -1.13 8.99 1.28
N LEU A 260 -0.28 8.20 1.93
CA LEU A 260 -0.34 6.74 1.86
C LEU A 260 -1.46 6.15 2.72
N VAL A 261 -1.86 6.81 3.80
CA VAL A 261 -3.05 6.45 4.59
C VAL A 261 -4.32 6.63 3.77
N GLU A 262 -4.45 7.75 3.04
CA GLU A 262 -5.57 7.96 2.11
C GLU A 262 -5.61 6.87 1.02
N GLU A 263 -4.46 6.45 0.48
CA GLU A 263 -4.40 5.37 -0.51
C GLU A 263 -4.69 3.99 0.10
N SER A 264 -4.20 3.70 1.31
CA SER A 264 -4.43 2.42 1.97
C SER A 264 -5.89 2.24 2.38
N ARG A 265 -6.59 3.31 2.78
CA ARG A 265 -8.03 3.27 3.12
C ARG A 265 -8.92 2.77 1.99
N LYS A 266 -8.50 2.97 0.73
CA LYS A 266 -9.19 2.41 -0.45
C LYS A 266 -9.15 0.88 -0.50
N LEU A 267 -8.21 0.27 0.22
CA LEU A 267 -8.01 -1.18 0.30
C LEU A 267 -8.46 -1.77 1.65
N THR A 268 -8.35 -0.99 2.75
CA THR A 268 -8.76 -1.46 4.08
C THR A 268 -10.27 -1.37 4.31
N PHE A 269 -10.98 -0.54 3.53
CA PHE A 269 -12.42 -0.30 3.67
C PHE A 269 -12.85 0.10 5.09
N GLY A 270 -12.01 0.88 5.78
CA GLY A 270 -12.25 1.31 7.17
C GLY A 270 -11.82 0.31 8.25
N GLY A 271 -11.14 -0.78 7.87
CA GLY A 271 -10.50 -1.68 8.82
C GLY A 271 -9.40 -0.99 9.63
N LYS A 272 -9.13 -1.51 10.84
CA LYS A 272 -8.13 -0.95 11.76
C LYS A 272 -6.73 -0.96 11.16
N LEU A 273 -6.01 0.15 11.31
CA LEU A 273 -4.74 0.41 10.67
C LEU A 273 -3.68 0.89 11.67
N ILE A 274 -2.58 0.15 11.79
CA ILE A 274 -1.37 0.62 12.44
C ILE A 274 -0.43 1.17 11.38
N VAL A 275 -0.02 2.42 11.52
CA VAL A 275 0.92 3.06 10.60
C VAL A 275 2.27 3.18 11.28
N CYS A 276 3.25 2.52 10.69
CA CYS A 276 4.60 2.41 11.21
C CYS A 276 5.53 3.33 10.40
N THR A 277 6.11 4.35 11.04
CA THR A 277 7.01 5.32 10.40
C THR A 277 8.37 5.36 11.10
N PRO A 278 9.49 5.59 10.38
CA PRO A 278 10.81 5.74 11.02
C PRO A 278 10.92 7.03 11.84
N LEU A 279 10.02 8.00 11.62
CA LEU A 279 9.99 9.30 12.29
C LEU A 279 8.74 9.39 13.15
N ALA A 280 8.83 10.10 14.28
CA ALA A 280 7.70 10.35 15.18
C ALA A 280 6.74 11.40 14.59
N VAL A 281 6.00 11.02 13.55
CA VAL A 281 5.12 11.91 12.76
C VAL A 281 4.17 12.72 13.64
N ARG A 282 3.55 12.09 14.65
CA ARG A 282 2.67 12.76 15.63
C ARG A 282 3.39 13.92 16.36
N ASN A 283 4.61 13.68 16.83
CA ASN A 283 5.37 14.70 17.56
C ASN A 283 5.84 15.82 16.63
N VAL A 284 6.24 15.47 15.39
CA VAL A 284 6.67 16.47 14.41
C VAL A 284 5.50 17.36 14.00
N LEU A 285 4.32 16.79 13.78
CA LEU A 285 3.10 17.52 13.46
C LEU A 285 2.77 18.53 14.56
N ASN A 286 2.73 18.09 15.83
CA ASN A 286 2.34 18.95 16.95
C ASN A 286 3.38 20.01 17.34
N GLN A 287 4.68 19.81 17.11
CA GLN A 287 5.73 20.69 17.66
C GLN A 287 6.51 21.51 16.63
N LYS A 288 6.62 21.04 15.38
CA LYS A 288 7.61 21.55 14.42
C LYS A 288 7.02 21.92 13.07
N ALA A 289 5.79 21.49 12.80
CA ALA A 289 5.22 21.62 11.48
C ALA A 289 4.61 23.00 11.19
N GLU A 290 4.25 23.78 12.23
CA GLU A 290 3.71 25.14 12.09
C GLU A 290 4.58 26.09 11.24
N LYS A 291 5.91 25.90 11.27
CA LYS A 291 6.84 26.74 10.47
C LYS A 291 6.83 26.43 8.98
N TRP A 292 6.32 25.26 8.58
CA TRP A 292 6.39 24.75 7.20
C TRP A 292 5.02 24.49 6.59
N LEU A 293 4.00 24.25 7.41
CA LEU A 293 2.65 23.93 7.02
C LEU A 293 1.74 25.14 7.18
N THR A 294 0.86 25.35 6.20
CA THR A 294 -0.28 26.27 6.37
C THR A 294 -1.33 25.64 7.27
N ASP A 295 -2.17 26.46 7.90
CA ASP A 295 -3.28 25.99 8.76
C ASP A 295 -4.18 24.99 8.06
N SER A 296 -4.44 25.19 6.76
CA SER A 296 -5.22 24.25 5.94
C SER A 296 -4.54 22.88 5.79
N ARG A 297 -3.21 22.83 5.60
CA ARG A 297 -2.47 21.56 5.52
C ARG A 297 -2.34 20.89 6.89
N MET A 298 -2.13 21.68 7.95
CA MET A 298 -2.13 21.21 9.34
C MET A 298 -3.46 20.50 9.65
N LEU A 299 -4.58 21.20 9.51
CA LEU A 299 -5.91 20.67 9.78
C LEU A 299 -6.22 19.43 8.93
N LYS A 300 -5.80 19.42 7.66
CA LYS A 300 -5.91 18.23 6.81
C LYS A 300 -5.15 17.03 7.40
N TYR A 301 -3.90 17.22 7.81
CA TYR A 301 -3.08 16.12 8.34
C TYR A 301 -3.53 15.67 9.72
N GLU A 302 -3.97 16.57 10.59
CA GLU A 302 -4.55 16.24 11.89
C GLU A 302 -5.80 15.38 11.74
N ALA A 303 -6.72 15.76 10.85
CA ALA A 303 -7.92 14.97 10.57
C ALA A 303 -7.59 13.55 10.08
N ILE A 304 -6.53 13.39 9.26
CA ILE A 304 -6.14 12.09 8.68
C ILE A 304 -5.35 11.22 9.67
N LEU A 305 -4.49 11.82 10.51
CA LEU A 305 -3.46 11.11 11.27
C LEU A 305 -3.71 11.09 12.78
N ILE A 306 -4.50 12.02 13.31
CA ILE A 306 -4.73 12.20 14.75
C ILE A 306 -6.17 11.89 15.11
N ASP A 307 -7.14 12.49 14.42
CA ASP A 307 -8.58 12.40 14.74
C ASP A 307 -9.25 11.15 14.15
N SER A 308 -8.46 10.19 13.68
CA SER A 308 -8.96 8.98 13.03
C SER A 308 -9.06 7.82 14.03
N ASP A 309 -10.28 7.35 14.29
CA ASP A 309 -10.57 6.27 15.25
C ASP A 309 -10.03 4.89 14.80
N ASP A 310 -9.83 4.71 13.50
CA ASP A 310 -9.36 3.48 12.87
C ASP A 310 -7.82 3.38 12.83
N LEU A 311 -7.11 4.42 13.27
CA LEU A 311 -5.68 4.59 12.99
C LEU A 311 -4.83 4.74 14.25
N THR A 312 -3.76 3.96 14.36
CA THR A 312 -2.72 4.11 15.38
C THR A 312 -1.37 4.42 14.74
N LEU A 313 -0.69 5.46 15.22
CA LEU A 313 0.65 5.82 14.76
C LEU A 313 1.71 5.18 15.66
N GLU A 314 2.64 4.44 15.06
CA GLU A 314 3.78 3.84 15.73
C GLU A 314 5.10 4.29 15.11
N VAL A 315 6.10 4.49 15.97
CA VAL A 315 7.46 4.75 15.53
C VAL A 315 8.20 3.43 15.43
N LEU A 316 8.77 3.14 14.26
CA LEU A 316 9.64 1.98 14.06
C LEU A 316 10.95 2.19 14.82
N LEU A 317 10.95 1.77 16.08
CA LEU A 317 12.15 1.65 16.90
C LEU A 317 12.87 0.32 16.60
N THR A 318 13.02 -0.05 15.33
CA THR A 318 13.73 -1.28 14.99
C THR A 318 15.21 -0.99 14.72
N THR A 319 16.05 -1.92 15.14
CA THR A 319 17.48 -2.04 14.82
C THR A 319 17.80 -1.78 13.35
N GLU A 320 16.86 -1.99 12.43
CA GLU A 320 17.00 -1.70 10.99
C GLU A 320 17.09 -0.21 10.65
N ALA A 321 16.36 0.66 11.37
CA ALA A 321 16.52 2.11 11.24
C ALA A 321 17.93 2.53 11.69
N VAL A 322 18.43 1.90 12.77
CA VAL A 322 19.79 2.08 13.30
C VAL A 322 20.85 1.56 12.33
N ILE A 323 20.63 0.40 11.69
CA ILE A 323 21.52 -0.21 10.68
C ILE A 323 21.62 0.69 9.45
N ARG A 324 20.49 1.18 8.91
CA ARG A 324 20.49 2.11 7.75
C ARG A 324 21.13 3.47 8.07
N THR A 325 21.01 3.96 9.30
CA THR A 325 21.75 5.18 9.71
C THR A 325 23.25 4.93 9.89
N LYS A 326 23.66 3.72 10.30
CA LYS A 326 25.08 3.34 10.38
C LYS A 326 25.74 3.32 9.00
N GLU A 327 25.03 2.87 7.97
CA GLU A 327 25.49 2.89 6.57
C GLU A 327 25.71 4.31 6.01
N ARG A 328 25.14 5.34 6.62
CA ARG A 328 25.23 6.75 6.18
C ARG A 328 26.20 7.61 7.00
N GLY A 329 26.95 7.03 7.94
CA GLY A 329 27.98 7.71 8.72
C GLY A 329 27.49 8.33 10.03
N TRP A 330 28.27 8.06 11.09
CA TRP A 330 28.24 8.50 12.50
C TRP A 330 26.88 8.77 13.17
N ILE A 331 26.51 7.89 14.10
CA ILE A 331 25.41 8.10 15.06
C ILE A 331 25.95 8.31 16.48
N HIS A 332 25.40 9.29 17.19
CA HIS A 332 25.64 9.51 18.61
C HIS A 332 24.44 8.99 19.42
N ALA A 333 24.66 8.02 20.29
CA ALA A 333 23.66 7.53 21.24
C ALA A 333 24.01 8.01 22.64
N SER A 334 23.14 8.83 23.24
CA SER A 334 23.20 9.18 24.65
C SER A 334 22.01 8.57 25.38
N ARG A 335 22.27 7.85 26.46
CA ARG A 335 21.22 7.38 27.38
C ARG A 335 20.88 8.53 28.32
N ILE A 336 19.73 9.16 28.11
CA ILE A 336 19.19 10.15 29.06
C ILE A 336 18.71 9.37 30.28
N LYS A 337 19.44 9.47 31.40
CA LYS A 337 18.88 9.14 32.71
C LYS A 337 18.05 10.35 33.16
N GLY A 338 16.91 10.09 33.81
CA GLY A 338 15.91 11.09 34.19
C GLY A 338 16.47 12.28 35.00
N PRO A 339 15.61 13.25 35.36
CA PRO A 339 16.03 14.51 35.97
C PRO A 339 16.89 14.25 37.20
N VAL A 340 18.04 14.93 37.26
CA VAL A 340 18.92 14.97 38.44
C VAL A 340 18.62 16.27 39.15
N ASP A 341 18.40 16.21 40.46
CA ASP A 341 17.89 17.33 41.28
C ASP A 341 18.77 18.59 41.26
N GLU A 342 20.01 18.51 40.77
CA GLU A 342 20.86 19.68 40.52
C GLU A 342 21.72 19.51 39.25
N PRO A 343 21.74 20.51 38.33
CA PRO A 343 22.58 20.46 37.15
C PRO A 343 24.05 20.69 37.51
N LYS A 344 24.89 19.64 37.41
CA LYS A 344 26.34 19.77 37.53
C LYS A 344 26.95 20.09 36.17
N GLU A 345 27.68 21.21 36.08
CA GLU A 345 28.26 21.69 34.84
C GLU A 345 29.29 20.71 34.24
N TRP A 346 29.09 20.41 32.96
CA TRP A 346 30.01 19.65 32.14
C TRP A 346 30.64 20.60 31.13
N THR A 347 31.96 20.58 31.04
CA THR A 347 32.70 21.38 30.06
C THR A 347 33.40 20.46 29.06
N ILE A 348 33.27 20.82 27.78
CA ILE A 348 33.94 20.15 26.66
C ILE A 348 35.34 20.74 26.58
N THR A 349 36.37 19.89 26.60
CA THR A 349 37.77 20.34 26.60
C THR A 349 38.58 19.83 25.41
N SER A 350 37.93 19.25 24.40
CA SER A 350 38.59 18.84 23.14
C SER A 350 38.66 20.01 22.16
N GLU A 351 39.79 20.15 21.47
CA GLU A 351 40.00 21.23 20.50
C GLU A 351 39.40 20.90 19.13
N PRO A 352 39.07 21.90 18.28
CA PRO A 352 38.55 21.66 16.95
C PRO A 352 39.60 20.95 16.07
N GLY A 353 39.42 19.65 15.85
CA GLY A 353 40.35 18.79 15.10
C GLY A 353 40.71 17.48 15.81
N ASP A 354 40.39 17.38 17.11
CA ASP A 354 40.63 16.16 17.87
C ASP A 354 39.70 15.02 17.42
N THR A 355 40.28 13.86 17.13
CA THR A 355 39.55 12.62 16.85
C THR A 355 38.96 11.97 18.10
N LYS A 356 39.09 12.61 19.27
CA LYS A 356 38.59 12.11 20.57
C LYS A 356 37.89 13.22 21.35
N LEU A 357 36.59 13.07 21.57
CA LEU A 357 35.81 14.00 22.37
C LEU A 357 36.06 13.76 23.86
N THR A 358 36.55 14.79 24.57
CA THR A 358 36.86 14.70 26.01
C THR A 358 35.96 15.64 26.80
N LEU A 359 35.20 15.06 27.73
CA LEU A 359 34.31 15.79 28.63
C LEU A 359 34.84 15.70 30.07
N LYS A 360 34.85 16.84 30.77
CA LYS A 360 35.21 16.90 32.19
C LYS A 360 34.01 17.35 33.02
N ARG A 361 33.81 16.67 34.17
CA ARG A 361 32.78 17.03 35.15
C ARG A 361 33.38 17.86 36.27
N GLY A 362 32.94 19.11 36.42
CA GLY A 362 33.28 19.94 37.57
C GLY A 362 32.60 19.39 38.82
N LEU A 363 33.35 19.23 39.91
CA LEU A 363 32.76 19.25 41.25
C LEU A 363 33.00 20.69 41.73
N GLY A 364 31.93 21.43 42.03
CA GLY A 364 32.01 22.83 42.48
C GLY A 364 33.11 23.04 43.53
N GLY A 365 33.80 24.18 43.42
CA GLY A 365 35.02 24.44 44.20
C GLY A 365 34.76 24.62 45.69
N ASN A 366 35.70 24.18 46.52
CA ASN A 366 35.80 24.63 47.91
C ASN A 366 36.60 25.95 47.97
N GLU A 367 36.39 26.72 49.04
CA GLU A 367 36.88 28.11 49.31
C GLU A 367 38.40 28.36 49.25
N LEU A 368 39.21 27.45 48.68
CA LEU A 368 40.65 27.60 48.47
C LEU A 368 41.06 27.47 46.99
N GLY A 369 40.14 27.66 46.04
CA GLY A 369 40.48 27.95 44.63
C GLY A 369 41.14 26.82 43.82
N ARG A 370 41.14 25.56 44.29
CA ARG A 370 41.60 24.41 43.49
C ARG A 370 40.44 23.56 43.00
N HIS A 371 40.21 23.56 41.68
CA HIS A 371 39.25 22.67 41.02
C HIS A 371 39.69 21.20 41.15
N LYS A 372 38.88 20.38 41.83
CA LYS A 372 39.03 18.91 41.83
C LYS A 372 38.12 18.29 40.78
N TRP A 373 38.70 17.50 39.87
CA TRP A 373 38.00 16.82 38.78
C TRP A 373 37.84 15.34 39.12
N SER A 374 36.62 14.79 39.01
CA SER A 374 36.32 13.44 39.51
C SER A 374 36.36 12.32 38.47
N LYS A 375 36.28 12.62 37.16
CA LYS A 375 36.34 11.60 36.12
C LYS A 375 36.62 12.21 34.75
N LYS A 376 37.60 11.64 34.04
CA LYS A 376 37.91 11.91 32.64
C LYS A 376 37.31 10.79 31.80
N LEU A 377 36.38 11.12 30.90
CA LEU A 377 35.84 10.16 29.95
C LEU A 377 36.43 10.48 28.58
N THR A 378 37.29 9.62 28.07
CA THR A 378 37.90 9.69 26.74
C THR A 378 37.34 8.54 25.93
N LYS A 379 36.83 8.82 24.73
CA LYS A 379 36.34 7.82 23.78
C LYS A 379 37.09 7.98 22.46
N ASP A 380 37.58 6.86 21.95
CA ASP A 380 38.34 6.80 20.71
C ASP A 380 37.38 6.68 19.53
N HIS A 381 37.58 7.51 18.50
CA HIS A 381 36.93 7.34 17.21
C HIS A 381 37.96 6.79 16.21
N THR A 382 37.99 5.47 16.03
CA THR A 382 38.54 4.83 14.82
C THR A 382 37.41 4.50 13.87
#